data_AF-A0A950Y2J9-F1
#
_entry.id   AF-A0A950Y2J9-F1
#
_cell.length_a   1.000
_cell.length_b   1.000
_cell.length_c   1.000
_cell.angle_alpha   90.00
_cell.angle_beta   90.00
_cell.angle_gamma   90.00
#
_symmetry.space_group_name_H-M   'P 1'
#
loop_
_entity.id
_entity.type
_entity.pdbx_description
1 polymer ?
#
loop_
_entity_poly.entity_id
_entity_poly.type
_entity_poly.pdbx_seq_one_letter_code
_entity_poly.pdbx_strand_id
1 'polypeptide(L)' 'NLLVTVCISASTVAYGSFRMEANYMIAGESAGVAAALAIKSKRRVHQVDIRELQARLRASGQILELKDAAREQ' A
#
# COMPACT_ATOMS: atom_id res chain seq x y z
N ASN A 1 12.40 8.90 -9.23
CA ASN A 1 11.19 8.12 -8.90
C ASN A 1 10.75 8.49 -7.52
N LEU A 2 9.51 8.96 -7.37
CA LEU A 2 8.94 9.39 -6.09
C LEU A 2 7.79 8.44 -5.71
N LEU A 3 7.68 8.09 -4.44
CA LEU A 3 6.51 7.40 -3.91
C LEU A 3 5.49 8.47 -3.50
N VAL A 4 4.32 8.44 -4.13
CA VAL A 4 3.24 9.39 -3.87
C VAL A 4 1.99 8.60 -3.49
N THR A 5 1.64 8.64 -2.21
CA THR A 5 0.57 7.81 -1.64
C THR A 5 -0.83 8.44 -1.74
N VAL A 6 -0.88 9.76 -1.93
CA VAL A 6 -2.14 10.54 -1.86
C VAL A 6 -2.65 10.93 -3.24
N CYS A 7 -1.76 11.13 -4.22
CA CYS A 7 -2.12 11.55 -5.58
C CYS A 7 -2.60 10.36 -6.42
N ILE A 8 -3.66 9.68 -5.99
CA ILE A 8 -4.30 8.59 -6.71
C ILE A 8 -5.42 9.12 -7.62
N SER A 9 -5.59 8.50 -8.79
CA SER A 9 -6.76 8.76 -9.63
C SER A 9 -7.94 7.94 -9.10
N ALA A 10 -8.96 8.62 -8.59
CA ALA A 10 -10.16 7.99 -8.05
C ALA A 10 -11.37 8.93 -8.24
N SER A 11 -12.58 8.37 -8.29
CA SER A 11 -13.81 9.16 -8.26
C SER A 11 -13.92 9.92 -6.93
N THR A 12 -14.60 11.06 -6.91
CA THR A 12 -14.78 11.89 -5.70
C THR A 12 -15.30 11.08 -4.50
N VAL A 13 -16.23 10.16 -4.73
CA VAL A 13 -16.79 9.28 -3.69
C VAL A 13 -15.72 8.34 -3.12
N ALA A 14 -14.96 7.65 -3.99
CA ALA A 14 -13.91 6.73 -3.58
C ALA A 14 -12.74 7.46 -2.88
N TYR A 15 -12.38 8.64 -3.37
CA TYR A 15 -11.36 9.48 -2.74
C TYR A 15 -11.81 9.98 -1.36
N GLY A 16 -13.11 10.23 -1.18
CA GLY A 16 -13.70 10.53 0.13
C GLY A 16 -13.44 9.44 1.17
N SER A 17 -13.62 8.17 0.79
CA SER A 17 -13.29 7.03 1.66
C SER A 17 -11.78 6.85 1.84
N PHE A 18 -10.97 7.07 0.80
CA PHE A 18 -9.52 6.92 0.88
C PHE A 18 -8.85 7.95 1.82
N ARG A 19 -9.44 9.14 1.98
CA ARG A 19 -8.92 10.20 2.87
C ARG A 19 -9.12 9.93 4.37
N MET A 20 -9.74 8.81 4.76
CA MET A 20 -9.81 8.44 6.17
C MET A 20 -8.40 8.21 6.72
N GLU A 21 -8.14 8.68 7.94
CA GLU A 21 -6.80 8.67 8.55
C GLU A 21 -6.13 7.29 8.50
N ALA A 22 -6.89 6.23 8.78
CA ALA A 22 -6.40 4.85 8.72
C ALA A 22 -5.86 4.48 7.32
N ASN A 23 -6.54 4.88 6.24
CA ASN A 23 -6.13 4.57 4.88
C ASN A 23 -4.85 5.32 4.49
N TYR A 24 -4.71 6.58 4.91
CA TYR A 24 -3.49 7.35 4.72
C TYR A 24 -2.30 6.77 5.51
N MET A 25 -2.52 6.35 6.75
CA MET A 25 -1.49 5.70 7.56
C MET A 25 -1.00 4.41 6.90
N ILE A 26 -1.93 3.55 6.46
CA ILE A 26 -1.61 2.28 5.79
C ILE A 26 -0.84 2.53 4.48
N ALA A 27 -1.28 3.51 3.66
CA ALA A 27 -0.58 3.87 2.43
C ALA A 27 0.83 4.42 2.71
N GLY A 28 0.98 5.24 3.76
CA GLY A 28 2.26 5.79 4.21
C GLY A 28 3.23 4.70 4.66
N GLU A 29 2.77 3.78 5.50
CA GLU A 29 3.57 2.61 5.93
C GLU A 29 4.01 1.78 4.72
N SER A 30 3.07 1.46 3.83
CA SER A 30 3.34 0.70 2.61
C SER A 30 4.44 1.33 1.74
N ALA A 31 4.38 2.66 1.56
CA ALA A 31 5.40 3.41 0.85
C ALA A 31 6.74 3.43 1.59
N GLY A 32 6.74 3.59 2.91
CA GLY A 32 7.96 3.55 3.73
C GLY A 32 8.68 2.20 3.63
N VAL A 33 7.95 1.09 3.72
CA VAL A 33 8.49 -0.26 3.57
C VAL A 33 9.04 -0.47 2.15
N ALA A 34 8.33 0.00 1.12
CA ALA A 34 8.80 -0.07 -0.26
C ALA A 34 10.09 0.75 -0.47
N ALA A 35 10.20 1.95 0.12
CA ALA A 35 11.39 2.78 0.06
C ALA A 35 12.59 2.12 0.75
N ALA A 36 12.38 1.57 1.95
CA ALA A 36 13.41 0.85 2.69
C ALA A 36 13.94 -0.36 1.89
N LEU A 37 13.02 -1.10 1.25
CA LEU A 37 13.38 -2.24 0.42
C LEU A 37 14.13 -1.83 -0.87
N ALA A 38 13.73 -0.72 -1.51
CA ALA A 38 14.44 -0.16 -2.66
C ALA A 38 15.89 0.21 -2.32
N ILE A 39 16.10 0.89 -1.19
CA ILE A 39 17.43 1.27 -0.70
C ILE A 39 18.26 0.02 -0.43
N LYS A 40 17.71 -0.95 0.32
CA LYS A 40 18.41 -2.19 0.70
C LYS A 40 18.83 -3.02 -0.52
N SER A 41 17.96 -3.10 -1.52
CA SER A 41 18.21 -3.86 -2.75
C SER A 41 19.02 -3.10 -3.81
N LYS A 42 19.34 -1.82 -3.57
CA LYS A 42 19.97 -0.91 -4.55
C LYS A 42 19.21 -0.86 -5.87
N ARG A 43 17.87 -0.92 -5.81
CA ARG A 43 16.99 -0.88 -6.97
C ARG A 43 16.14 0.37 -6.96
N ARG A 44 15.65 0.75 -8.14
CA ARG A 44 14.63 1.78 -8.25
C ARG A 44 13.34 1.28 -7.59
N VAL A 45 12.56 2.18 -6.99
CA VAL A 45 11.29 1.81 -6.31
C VAL A 45 10.31 1.00 -7.17
N HIS A 46 10.31 1.19 -8.50
CA HIS A 46 9.46 0.43 -9.43
C HIS A 46 9.98 -0.99 -9.73
N GLN A 47 11.20 -1.30 -9.31
CA GLN A 47 11.88 -2.60 -9.53
C GLN A 47 11.99 -3.40 -8.22
N VAL A 48 11.34 -2.91 -7.16
CA VAL A 48 11.21 -3.63 -5.90
C VAL A 48 10.41 -4.91 -6.12
N ASP A 49 10.86 -6.00 -5.52
CA ASP A 49 10.13 -7.26 -5.56
C ASP A 49 8.80 -7.12 -4.79
N ILE A 50 7.69 -7.22 -5.53
CA ILE A 50 6.35 -7.05 -4.96
C ILE A 50 6.01 -8.18 -3.98
N ARG A 51 6.52 -9.40 -4.18
CA ARG A 51 6.27 -10.53 -3.28
C ARG A 51 6.96 -10.30 -1.96
N GLU A 52 8.20 -9.82 -1.99
CA GLU A 52 8.94 -9.46 -0.77
C GLU A 52 8.27 -8.30 -0.04
N LEU A 53 7.84 -7.26 -0.77
CA LEU A 53 7.10 -6.15 -0.18
C LEU A 53 5.81 -6.62 0.50
N GLN A 54 4.98 -7.40 -0.20
CA GLN A 54 3.74 -7.93 0.36
C GLN A 54 3.98 -8.85 1.56
N ALA A 55 5.04 -9.66 1.55
CA ALA A 55 5.40 -10.50 2.69
C ALA A 55 5.74 -9.66 3.93
N ARG A 56 6.49 -8.56 3.77
CA ARG A 56 6.80 -7.62 4.85
C ARG A 56 5.55 -6.93 5.40
N LEU A 57 4.65 -6.46 4.53
CA LEU A 57 3.42 -5.80 4.95
C LEU A 57 2.47 -6.77 5.67
N ARG A 58 2.35 -8.02 5.21
CA ARG A 58 1.61 -9.07 5.93
C ARG A 58 2.22 -9.37 7.29
N ALA A 59 3.55 -9.35 7.42
CA ALA A 59 4.22 -9.52 8.72
C ALA A 59 3.94 -8.37 9.70
N SER A 60 3.70 -7.14 9.19
CA SER A 60 3.18 -6.02 9.98
C SER A 60 1.69 -6.11 10.30
N GLY A 61 0.99 -7.15 9.83
CA GLY A 61 -0.46 -7.34 10.03
C GLY A 61 -1.35 -6.60 9.03
N GLN A 62 -0.79 -6.00 7.99
CA GLN A 62 -1.58 -5.29 6.97
C GLN A 62 -2.43 -6.26 6.14
N ILE A 63 -3.70 -5.93 5.98
CA ILE A 63 -4.64 -6.68 5.13
C ILE A 63 -4.47 -6.22 3.69
N LEU A 64 -4.11 -7.14 2.79
CA LEU A 64 -3.84 -6.84 1.37
C LEU A 64 -4.92 -7.39 0.42
N GLU A 65 -5.80 -8.25 0.93
CA GLU A 65 -6.83 -8.94 0.15
C GLU A 65 -8.12 -8.91 0.96
N LEU A 66 -9.24 -8.55 0.32
CA LEU A 66 -10.55 -8.82 0.88
C LEU A 66 -10.78 -10.32 0.80
N LYS A 67 -10.92 -11.00 1.93
CA LYS A 67 -11.58 -12.32 1.95
C LYS A 67 -13.06 -12.07 1.69
N ASP A 68 -13.65 -12.86 0.79
CA ASP A 68 -15.02 -12.71 0.26
C ASP A 68 -16.04 -12.22 1.30
N ALA A 69 -16.23 -10.90 1.38
CA ALA A 69 -17.33 -10.27 2.10
C ALA A 69 -18.63 -10.24 1.25
N ALA A 70 -18.64 -10.96 0.12
CA ALA A 70 -19.76 -11.04 -0.81
C ALA A 70 -20.58 -12.35 -0.68
N ARG A 71 -20.32 -13.15 0.37
CA ARG A 71 -21.17 -14.29 0.76
C ARG A 71 -21.59 -14.16 2.22
N GLU A 72 -22.23 -13.05 2.57
CA GLU A 72 -23.11 -12.92 3.75
C GLU A 72 -23.63 -11.48 3.80
N GLN A 73 -24.61 -11.19 2.95
CA GLN A 73 -25.77 -10.30 3.18
C GLN A 73 -26.69 -10.30 1.96
#